data_AF-A0A0S8JFA0-F1
#
_entry.id   AF-A0A0S8JFA0-F1
#
_cell.length_a   1.000
_cell.length_b   1.000
_cell.length_c   1.000
_cell.angle_alpha   90.00
_cell.angle_beta   90.00
_cell.angle_gamma   90.00
#
_symmetry.space_group_name_H-M   'P 1'
#
loop_
_entity.id
_entity.type
_entity.pdbx_description
1 polymer ?
#
loop_
_entity_poly.entity_id
_entity_poly.type
_entity_poly.pdbx_seq_one_letter_code
_entity_poly.pdbx_strand_id
1 'polypeptide(L)'
;MTENGKPKLAMYWAASCGGCEISVLNIHEHILTVDEIFDIAFFPCIADFKTHHVESYPDGYIDVCLWNGAIRNSEGEHMAHLLRQKSKVLVAYGSCAYEGCIPALSNLTSKNATFNTVYFDNQSIDNPDKTLPATSVNVPEGELTLP
;
A
#
# COMPACT_ATOMS: atom_id res chain seq x y z
N MET A 1 -1.57 -21.27 -12.26
CA MET A 1 -1.13 -22.36 -11.36
C MET A 1 0.37 -22.31 -11.36
N THR A 2 0.95 -22.26 -10.18
CA THR A 2 2.41 -22.24 -9.95
C THR A 2 2.99 -23.60 -10.30
N GLU A 3 4.31 -23.72 -10.44
CA GLU A 3 4.94 -25.03 -10.74
C GLU A 3 4.61 -26.09 -9.67
N ASN A 4 4.32 -25.67 -8.42
CA ASN A 4 3.90 -26.55 -7.33
C ASN A 4 2.36 -26.68 -7.17
N GLY A 5 1.57 -26.02 -8.02
CA GLY A 5 0.10 -26.07 -8.03
C GLY A 5 -0.61 -25.26 -6.93
N LYS A 6 0.12 -24.61 -6.01
CA LYS A 6 -0.46 -23.78 -4.95
C LYS A 6 -1.11 -22.49 -5.50
N PRO A 7 -2.26 -22.06 -4.98
CA PRO A 7 -2.81 -20.74 -5.29
C PRO A 7 -1.87 -19.61 -4.88
N LYS A 8 -1.88 -18.51 -5.65
CA LYS A 8 -1.09 -17.31 -5.39
C LYS A 8 -1.84 -16.34 -4.46
N LEU A 9 -1.22 -15.99 -3.33
CA LEU A 9 -1.72 -15.00 -2.38
C LEU A 9 -0.93 -13.69 -2.48
N ALA A 10 -1.62 -12.57 -2.48
CA ALA A 10 -1.03 -11.25 -2.31
C ALA A 10 -1.67 -10.50 -1.14
N MET A 11 -0.90 -9.60 -0.53
CA MET A 11 -1.37 -8.64 0.46
C MET A 11 -0.62 -7.32 0.27
N TYR A 12 -1.36 -6.21 0.27
CA TYR A 12 -0.79 -4.88 0.03
C TYR A 12 -1.44 -3.81 0.90
N TRP A 13 -0.59 -2.96 1.48
CA TRP A 13 -0.97 -1.77 2.25
C TRP A 13 -1.03 -0.50 1.40
N ALA A 14 -2.19 0.14 1.33
CA ALA A 14 -2.30 1.51 0.82
C ALA A 14 -2.15 2.50 1.99
N ALA A 15 -3.09 3.44 2.16
CA ALA A 15 -3.15 4.26 3.37
C ALA A 15 -3.66 3.41 4.55
N SER A 16 -2.76 2.62 5.12
CA SER A 16 -2.99 1.66 6.20
C SER A 16 -2.18 2.02 7.44
N CYS A 17 -2.59 1.47 8.58
CA CYS A 17 -1.84 1.52 9.83
C CYS A 17 -1.02 0.24 10.09
N GLY A 18 -1.03 -0.72 9.18
CA GLY A 18 -0.41 -2.04 9.35
C GLY A 18 -1.23 -3.03 10.18
N GLY A 19 -2.36 -2.59 10.76
CA GLY A 19 -3.17 -3.44 11.64
C GLY A 19 -3.76 -4.67 10.96
N CYS A 20 -4.03 -4.61 9.65
CA CYS A 20 -4.57 -5.75 8.90
C CYS A 20 -3.51 -6.83 8.70
N GLU A 21 -2.27 -6.45 8.38
CA GLU A 21 -1.12 -7.36 8.31
C GLU A 21 -0.87 -8.04 9.65
N ILE A 22 -0.86 -7.25 10.73
CA ILE A 22 -0.71 -7.79 12.08
C ILE A 22 -1.87 -8.75 12.41
N SER A 23 -3.10 -8.45 11.99
CA SER A 23 -4.22 -9.38 12.16
C SER A 23 -4.01 -10.70 11.42
N VAL A 24 -3.41 -10.70 10.23
CA VAL A 24 -3.04 -11.93 9.52
C VAL A 24 -1.94 -12.69 10.26
N LEU A 25 -0.92 -12.00 10.77
CA LEU A 25 0.17 -12.63 11.52
C LEU A 25 -0.27 -13.11 12.92
N ASN A 26 -1.33 -12.55 13.48
CA ASN A 26 -1.92 -12.94 14.76
C ASN A 26 -2.67 -14.28 14.73
N ILE A 27 -2.71 -14.97 13.59
CA ILE A 27 -3.05 -16.41 13.57
C ILE A 27 -1.90 -17.28 14.08
N HIS A 28 -0.77 -16.65 14.45
CA HIS A 28 0.39 -17.28 15.08
C HIS A 28 0.97 -18.41 14.23
N GLU A 29 1.15 -19.60 14.80
CA GLU A 29 1.71 -20.77 14.12
C GLU A 29 0.94 -21.19 12.86
N HIS A 30 -0.35 -20.83 12.76
CA HIS A 30 -1.15 -21.12 11.56
C HIS A 30 -0.68 -20.37 10.32
N ILE A 31 0.21 -19.39 10.45
CA ILE A 31 0.87 -18.77 9.28
C ILE A 31 1.70 -19.79 8.50
N LEU A 32 2.22 -20.83 9.16
CA LEU A 32 2.93 -21.93 8.51
C LEU A 32 1.97 -22.76 7.64
N THR A 33 0.73 -22.95 8.09
CA THR A 33 -0.32 -23.58 7.27
C THR A 33 -0.68 -22.71 6.06
N VAL A 34 -0.64 -21.39 6.18
CA VAL A 34 -0.84 -20.49 5.03
C VAL A 34 0.28 -20.68 4.00
N ASP A 35 1.54 -20.77 4.42
CA ASP A 35 2.69 -21.03 3.53
C ASP A 35 2.64 -22.44 2.90
N GLU A 36 2.14 -23.43 3.63
CA GLU A 36 1.90 -24.77 3.08
C GLU A 36 0.85 -24.78 1.96
N ILE A 37 -0.17 -23.91 2.03
CA ILE A 37 -1.31 -23.90 1.10
C ILE A 37 -1.13 -22.89 -0.03
N PHE A 38 -0.56 -21.72 0.25
CA PHE A 38 -0.42 -20.61 -0.69
C PHE A 38 1.05 -20.34 -1.02
N ASP A 39 1.28 -19.98 -2.26
CA ASP A 39 2.52 -19.31 -2.65
C ASP A 39 2.34 -17.80 -2.50
N ILE A 40 3.19 -17.14 -1.73
CA ILE A 40 3.18 -15.68 -1.59
C ILE A 40 3.69 -15.04 -2.88
N ALA A 41 2.80 -14.39 -3.62
CA ALA A 41 3.11 -13.69 -4.85
C ALA A 41 3.58 -12.26 -4.60
N PHE A 42 2.99 -11.58 -3.62
CA PHE A 42 3.29 -10.19 -3.33
C PHE A 42 2.88 -9.85 -1.90
N PHE A 43 3.86 -9.66 -1.01
CA PHE A 43 3.61 -9.21 0.36
C PHE A 43 4.78 -8.35 0.88
N PRO A 44 4.86 -7.07 0.48
CA PRO A 44 6.01 -6.21 0.75
C PRO A 44 6.35 -6.01 2.24
N CYS A 45 5.38 -6.16 3.14
CA CYS A 45 5.59 -5.99 4.57
C CYS A 45 6.49 -7.09 5.18
N ILE A 46 6.53 -8.29 4.58
CA ILE A 46 7.25 -9.45 5.14
C ILE A 46 8.36 -9.99 4.23
N ALA A 47 8.42 -9.52 2.98
CA ALA A 47 9.40 -9.97 1.98
C ALA A 47 9.70 -8.87 0.94
N ASP A 48 10.84 -8.97 0.27
CA ASP A 48 11.40 -7.93 -0.61
C ASP A 48 10.74 -7.79 -1.98
N PHE A 49 9.42 -7.99 -2.05
CA PHE A 49 8.66 -7.74 -3.27
C PHE A 49 8.61 -6.23 -3.57
N LYS A 50 8.79 -5.88 -4.85
CA LYS A 50 8.73 -4.51 -5.36
C LYS A 50 7.63 -4.39 -6.41
N THR A 51 7.18 -3.17 -6.70
CA THR A 51 6.10 -2.87 -7.65
C THR A 51 6.35 -3.48 -9.03
N HIS A 52 7.59 -3.38 -9.55
CA HIS A 52 7.94 -3.93 -10.86
C HIS A 52 7.76 -5.45 -10.98
N HIS A 53 7.82 -6.20 -9.87
CA HIS A 53 7.48 -7.62 -9.90
C HIS A 53 6.01 -7.80 -10.27
N VAL A 54 5.10 -7.01 -9.67
CA VAL A 54 3.66 -7.07 -9.94
C VAL A 54 3.32 -6.62 -11.35
N GLU A 55 3.98 -5.57 -11.84
CA GLU A 55 3.83 -5.09 -13.21
C GLU A 55 4.17 -6.18 -14.23
N SER A 56 5.21 -6.99 -13.94
CA SER A 56 5.66 -8.08 -14.79
C SER A 56 4.74 -9.31 -14.76
N TYR A 57 3.82 -9.42 -13.79
CA TYR A 57 2.92 -10.56 -13.71
C TYR A 57 1.91 -10.57 -14.86
N PRO A 58 1.54 -11.75 -15.38
CA PRO A 58 0.37 -11.88 -16.23
C PRO A 58 -0.91 -11.39 -15.54
N ASP A 59 -1.91 -10.97 -16.31
CA ASP A 59 -3.21 -10.60 -15.75
C ASP A 59 -3.89 -11.82 -15.11
N GLY A 60 -4.53 -11.62 -13.95
CA GLY A 60 -5.08 -12.72 -13.14
C GLY A 60 -4.04 -13.72 -12.60
N TYR A 61 -2.75 -13.36 -12.55
CA TYR A 61 -1.70 -14.18 -11.95
C TYR A 61 -1.92 -14.46 -10.46
N ILE A 62 -2.46 -13.49 -9.72
CA ILE A 62 -2.75 -13.59 -8.30
C ILE A 62 -4.15 -14.20 -8.13
N ASP A 63 -4.29 -15.28 -7.37
CA ASP A 63 -5.59 -15.91 -7.16
C ASP A 63 -6.44 -15.09 -6.17
N VAL A 64 -5.84 -14.66 -5.05
CA VAL A 64 -6.47 -13.80 -4.05
C VAL A 64 -5.52 -12.70 -3.60
N CYS A 65 -5.98 -11.46 -3.67
CA CYS A 65 -5.29 -10.30 -3.10
C CYS A 65 -6.10 -9.72 -1.94
N LEU A 66 -5.47 -9.63 -0.77
CA LEU A 66 -5.97 -8.91 0.40
C LEU A 66 -5.51 -7.45 0.32
N TRP A 67 -6.37 -6.58 -0.19
CA TRP A 67 -6.13 -5.15 -0.24
C TRP A 67 -6.49 -4.53 1.11
N ASN A 68 -5.54 -3.87 1.77
CA ASN A 68 -5.81 -3.17 3.02
C ASN A 68 -5.39 -1.70 2.96
N GLY A 69 -6.12 -0.84 3.66
CA GLY A 69 -5.92 0.61 3.65
C GLY A 69 -6.77 1.35 2.61
N ALA A 70 -6.94 2.66 2.85
CA ALA A 70 -7.68 3.56 1.96
C ALA A 70 -6.79 4.06 0.81
N ILE A 71 -7.38 4.70 -0.20
CA ILE A 71 -6.64 5.41 -1.25
C ILE A 71 -6.46 6.87 -0.83
N ARG A 72 -5.21 7.34 -0.70
CA ARG A 72 -4.90 8.71 -0.25
C ARG A 72 -3.92 9.48 -1.14
N ASN A 73 -3.25 8.81 -2.07
CA ASN A 73 -2.32 9.39 -3.04
C ASN A 73 -2.39 8.62 -4.36
N SER A 74 -1.69 9.13 -5.38
CA SER A 74 -1.64 8.54 -6.72
C SER A 74 -0.98 7.16 -6.76
N GLU A 75 0.00 6.90 -5.89
CA GLU A 75 0.62 5.57 -5.78
C GLU A 75 -0.39 4.52 -5.31
N GLY A 76 -1.19 4.84 -4.28
CA GLY A 76 -2.26 3.96 -3.81
C GLY A 76 -3.33 3.72 -4.87
N GLU A 77 -3.69 4.74 -5.66
CA GLU A 77 -4.61 4.58 -6.80
C GLU A 77 -4.02 3.65 -7.89
N HIS A 78 -2.77 3.90 -8.29
CA HIS A 78 -2.04 3.07 -9.25
C HIS A 78 -2.00 1.60 -8.81
N MET A 79 -1.60 1.35 -7.56
CA MET A 79 -1.50 0.00 -7.01
C MET A 79 -2.86 -0.69 -6.92
N ALA A 80 -3.95 0.05 -6.64
CA ALA A 80 -5.29 -0.51 -6.62
C ALA A 80 -5.71 -1.02 -8.00
N HIS A 81 -5.47 -0.23 -9.05
CA HIS A 81 -5.73 -0.62 -10.43
C HIS A 81 -4.84 -1.80 -10.87
N LEU A 82 -3.54 -1.72 -10.59
CA LEU A 82 -2.58 -2.76 -10.93
C LEU A 82 -2.96 -4.09 -10.26
N LEU A 83 -3.16 -4.11 -8.94
CA LEU A 83 -3.52 -5.33 -8.23
C LEU A 83 -4.91 -5.84 -8.60
N ARG A 84 -5.86 -4.96 -8.95
CA ARG A 84 -7.16 -5.39 -9.48
C ARG A 84 -7.01 -6.12 -10.82
N GLN A 85 -6.14 -5.65 -11.71
CA GLN A 85 -5.84 -6.30 -12.98
C GLN A 85 -5.10 -7.62 -12.79
N LYS A 86 -4.11 -7.66 -11.89
CA LYS A 86 -3.30 -8.85 -11.63
C LYS A 86 -4.00 -9.91 -10.79
N SER A 87 -5.10 -9.58 -10.11
CA SER A 87 -5.82 -10.50 -9.23
C SER A 87 -7.12 -11.02 -9.82
N LYS A 88 -7.38 -12.33 -9.66
CA LYS A 88 -8.69 -12.92 -9.94
C LYS A 88 -9.72 -12.43 -8.93
N VAL A 89 -9.37 -12.46 -7.64
CA VAL A 89 -10.18 -11.91 -6.55
C VAL A 89 -9.36 -10.87 -5.80
N LEU A 90 -9.91 -9.66 -5.66
CA LEU A 90 -9.35 -8.62 -4.80
C LEU A 90 -10.37 -8.34 -3.69
N VAL A 91 -9.95 -8.54 -2.44
CA VAL A 91 -10.77 -8.41 -1.25
C VAL A 91 -10.40 -7.12 -0.53
N ALA A 92 -11.39 -6.26 -0.27
CA ALA A 92 -11.23 -5.13 0.64
C ALA A 92 -11.12 -5.68 2.08
N TYR A 93 -9.89 -5.87 2.56
CA TYR A 93 -9.57 -6.47 3.83
C TYR A 93 -9.30 -5.39 4.89
N GLY A 94 -10.29 -5.16 5.75
CA GLY A 94 -10.25 -4.16 6.82
C GLY A 94 -11.12 -2.92 6.56
N SER A 95 -11.52 -2.21 7.61
CA SER A 95 -12.44 -1.06 7.53
C SER A 95 -11.89 0.07 6.67
N CYS A 96 -10.58 0.38 6.76
CA CYS A 96 -9.97 1.40 5.91
C CYS A 96 -10.13 1.11 4.42
N ALA A 97 -10.03 -0.15 4.00
CA ALA A 97 -10.21 -0.55 2.60
C ALA A 97 -11.67 -0.52 2.15
N TYR A 98 -12.60 -0.81 3.07
CA TYR A 98 -14.03 -0.89 2.77
C TYR A 98 -14.73 0.48 2.77
N GLU A 99 -14.45 1.32 3.78
CA GLU A 99 -15.19 2.57 4.04
C GLU A 99 -14.26 3.78 4.26
N GLY A 100 -12.94 3.63 4.08
CA GLY A 100 -11.96 4.69 4.28
C GLY A 100 -11.55 4.92 5.75
N CYS A 101 -12.48 4.74 6.70
CA CYS A 101 -12.26 4.76 8.15
C CYS A 101 -11.46 5.99 8.66
N ILE A 102 -10.50 5.82 9.58
CA ILE A 102 -9.72 6.92 10.18
C ILE A 102 -9.04 7.79 9.11
N PRO A 103 -8.37 7.25 8.07
CA PRO A 103 -7.87 8.06 6.96
C PRO A 103 -8.91 8.96 6.28
N ALA A 104 -10.18 8.56 6.21
CA ALA A 104 -11.22 9.35 5.56
C ALA A 104 -11.69 10.57 6.37
N LEU A 105 -11.34 10.66 7.66
CA LEU A 105 -11.62 11.86 8.46
C LEU A 105 -10.94 13.12 7.89
N SER A 106 -9.85 12.97 7.12
CA SER A 106 -9.25 14.10 6.42
C SER A 106 -10.17 14.73 5.36
N ASN A 107 -11.22 14.03 4.93
CA ASN A 107 -12.20 14.56 3.97
C ASN A 107 -13.11 15.61 4.60
N LEU A 108 -13.10 15.75 5.94
CA LEU A 108 -13.78 16.83 6.67
C LEU A 108 -12.98 18.15 6.65
N THR A 109 -11.79 18.15 6.06
CA THR A 109 -10.94 19.33 5.87
C THR A 109 -10.36 19.36 4.46
N SER A 110 -9.55 20.38 4.15
CA SER A 110 -8.87 20.48 2.87
C SER A 110 -7.43 19.95 2.96
N LYS A 111 -6.89 19.52 1.80
CA LYS A 111 -5.47 19.18 1.66
C LYS A 111 -4.57 20.33 2.14
N ASN A 112 -4.88 21.58 1.73
CA ASN A 112 -4.10 22.75 2.11
C ASN A 112 -4.12 22.99 3.62
N ALA A 113 -5.29 22.89 4.27
CA ALA A 113 -5.38 23.04 5.73
C ALA A 113 -4.59 21.95 6.47
N THR A 114 -4.66 20.70 5.98
CA THR A 114 -3.88 19.59 6.52
C THR A 114 -2.38 19.86 6.38
N PHE A 115 -1.92 20.27 5.19
CA PHE A 115 -0.51 20.56 4.94
C PHE A 115 0.00 21.73 5.78
N ASN A 116 -0.77 22.82 5.89
CA ASN A 116 -0.40 23.95 6.74
C ASN A 116 -0.24 23.52 8.20
N THR A 117 -1.19 22.75 8.72
CA THR A 117 -1.13 22.24 10.09
C THR A 117 0.10 21.35 10.32
N VAL A 118 0.42 20.47 9.37
CA VAL A 118 1.48 19.45 9.52
C VAL A 118 2.88 19.99 9.19
N TYR A 119 3.01 21.00 8.33
CA TYR A 119 4.31 21.48 7.84
C TYR A 119 4.65 22.94 8.19
N PHE A 120 3.70 23.74 8.69
CA PHE A 120 3.93 25.16 9.04
C PHE A 120 3.45 25.55 10.44
N ASP A 121 2.23 25.21 10.83
CA ASP A 121 1.54 25.83 11.97
C ASP A 121 1.76 25.08 13.30
N ASN A 122 2.31 23.86 13.28
CA ASN A 122 2.58 23.10 14.49
C ASN A 122 3.83 23.66 15.20
N GLN A 123 3.68 23.92 16.51
CA GLN A 123 4.69 24.56 17.36
C GLN A 123 6.03 23.82 17.43
N SER A 124 6.03 22.51 17.18
CA SER A 124 7.27 21.70 17.19
C SER A 124 8.01 21.68 15.85
N ILE A 125 7.52 22.39 14.82
CA ILE A 125 8.12 22.37 13.49
C ILE A 125 9.33 23.29 13.41
N ASP A 126 10.44 22.74 12.91
CA ASP A 126 11.61 23.50 12.46
C ASP A 126 11.68 23.45 10.93
N ASN A 127 11.08 24.44 10.27
CA ASN A 127 11.00 24.55 8.80
C ASN A 127 11.08 26.02 8.36
N PRO A 128 12.22 26.70 8.60
CA PRO A 128 12.36 28.14 8.34
C PRO A 128 12.14 28.51 6.87
N ASP A 129 12.50 27.61 5.95
CA ASP A 129 12.38 27.79 4.51
C ASP A 129 10.97 27.47 3.97
N LYS A 130 10.04 27.04 4.84
CA LYS A 130 8.66 26.65 4.50
C LYS A 130 8.62 25.63 3.37
N THR A 131 9.54 24.65 3.41
CA THR A 131 9.63 23.59 2.42
C THR A 131 8.45 22.63 2.58
N LEU A 132 7.86 22.23 1.45
CA LEU A 132 6.85 21.18 1.39
C LEU A 132 7.41 19.94 0.67
N PRO A 133 6.86 18.74 0.93
CA PRO A 133 7.17 17.57 0.12
C PRO A 133 6.82 17.82 -1.34
N ALA A 134 7.77 17.55 -2.23
CA ALA A 134 7.62 17.63 -3.68
C ALA A 134 7.78 16.23 -4.29
N THR A 135 7.10 16.00 -5.41
CA THR A 135 7.21 14.74 -6.17
C THR A 135 8.41 14.72 -7.12
N SER A 136 9.02 15.88 -7.38
CA SER A 136 10.27 15.98 -8.11
C SER A 136 11.18 17.10 -7.56
N VAL A 137 12.49 16.95 -7.78
CA VAL A 137 13.50 17.92 -7.39
C VAL A 137 14.63 17.94 -8.43
N ASN A 138 15.12 19.13 -8.77
CA ASN A 138 16.30 19.28 -9.63
C ASN A 138 17.57 19.24 -8.78
N VAL A 139 18.48 18.32 -9.12
CA VAL A 139 19.82 18.17 -8.52
C VAL A 139 20.88 18.23 -9.63
N PRO A 140 22.19 18.37 -9.32
CA PRO A 140 23.24 18.42 -10.33
C PRO A 140 23.25 17.25 -11.32
N GLU A 141 22.78 16.08 -10.89
CA GLU A 141 22.69 14.85 -11.67
C GLU A 141 21.44 14.77 -12.57
N GLY A 142 20.48 15.70 -12.44
CA GLY A 142 19.24 15.73 -13.23
C GLY A 142 17.98 16.00 -12.40
N GLU A 143 16.81 15.76 -12.99
CA GLU A 143 15.54 15.74 -12.24
C GLU A 143 15.36 14.38 -11.57
N LEU A 144 15.23 14.38 -10.24
CA LEU A 144 14.83 13.22 -9.47
C LEU A 144 13.33 13.28 -9.23
N THR A 145 12.62 12.20 -9.53
CA THR A 145 11.20 12.03 -9.20
C THR A 145 11.04 10.98 -8.12
N LEU A 146 10.04 11.12 -7.27
CA LEU A 146 9.58 10.00 -6.46
C LEU A 146 9.16 8.85 -7.40
N PRO A 147 9.45 7.58 -7.03
CA PRO A 147 9.06 6.42 -7.83
C PRO A 147 7.55 6.29 -7.97
#